data_AF-A0A0A9HFF1-F1
#
_entry.id   AF-A0A0A9HFF1-F1
#
_cell.length_a   1.000
_cell.length_b   1.000
_cell.length_c   1.000
_cell.angle_alpha   90.00
_cell.angle_beta   90.00
_cell.angle_gamma   90.00
#
_symmetry.space_group_name_H-M   'P 1'
#
loop_
_entity.id
_entity.type
_entity.pdbx_description
1 polymer ?
#
loop_
_entity_poly.entity_id
_entity_poly.type
_entity_poly.pdbx_seq_one_letter_code
_entity_poly.pdbx_strand_id
1 'polypeptide(L)'
;MVQLLDIDYADDGGRYEHSCRMSFPVMDLVSYLLSRENFVAVLNNEQRACPSDNKIWRLSIRGGRKAEDSASLANMSLPQLRSLSVFSPAVPESIDLNRSQLLRVLDLEGCDLSVTFF
;
A
#
# COMPACT_ATOMS: atom_id res chain seq x y z
N MET A 1 4.82 -19.49 8.93
CA MET A 1 3.43 -19.97 8.74
C MET A 1 2.49 -18.77 8.88
N VAL A 2 1.43 -18.69 8.06
CA VAL A 2 0.35 -17.69 8.22
C VAL A 2 -0.75 -18.34 9.04
N GLN A 3 -1.21 -17.66 10.08
CA GLN A 3 -2.28 -18.10 10.96
C GLN A 3 -3.43 -17.11 10.89
N LEU A 4 -4.63 -17.59 10.62
CA LEU A 4 -5.84 -16.77 10.67
C LEU A 4 -6.20 -16.49 12.13
N LEU A 5 -6.60 -15.26 12.42
CA LEU A 5 -7.03 -14.78 13.72
C LEU A 5 -8.39 -14.12 13.57
N ASP A 6 -9.11 -13.99 14.69
CA ASP A 6 -10.38 -13.26 14.75
C ASP A 6 -11.41 -13.82 13.75
N ILE A 7 -11.85 -15.05 14.05
CA ILE A 7 -12.73 -15.83 13.18
C ILE A 7 -14.14 -15.79 13.78
N ASP A 8 -15.07 -15.17 13.07
CA ASP A 8 -16.49 -15.19 13.40
C ASP A 8 -17.21 -16.23 12.56
N TYR A 9 -18.19 -16.87 13.19
CA TYR A 9 -19.12 -17.77 12.53
C TYR A 9 -20.48 -17.09 12.50
N ALA A 10 -21.00 -16.85 11.31
CA ALA A 10 -22.36 -16.35 11.13
C ALA A 10 -23.37 -17.48 11.30
N ASP A 11 -24.60 -17.06 11.65
CA ASP A 11 -25.73 -17.96 11.91
C ASP A 11 -26.17 -18.74 10.65
N ASP A 12 -25.76 -18.29 9.47
CA ASP A 12 -25.95 -18.96 8.18
C ASP A 12 -24.85 -20.00 7.86
N GLY A 13 -23.90 -20.20 8.78
CA GLY A 13 -22.73 -21.07 8.60
C GLY A 13 -21.56 -20.42 7.86
N GLY A 14 -21.63 -19.11 7.57
CA GLY A 14 -20.53 -18.33 7.02
C GLY A 14 -19.37 -18.20 8.01
N ARG A 15 -18.14 -18.18 7.50
CA ARG A 15 -16.92 -17.95 8.27
C ARG A 15 -16.31 -16.63 7.82
N TYR A 16 -16.09 -15.71 8.75
CA TYR A 16 -15.43 -14.42 8.51
C TYR A 16 -14.11 -14.38 9.25
N GLU A 17 -13.02 -14.12 8.55
CA GLU A 17 -11.71 -13.94 9.16
C GLU A 17 -11.27 -12.49 9.05
N HIS A 18 -11.15 -11.81 10.19
CA HIS A 18 -10.88 -10.38 10.21
C HIS A 18 -9.39 -10.05 10.20
N SER A 19 -8.52 -11.01 10.54
CA SER A 19 -7.07 -10.77 10.54
C SER A 19 -6.23 -12.03 10.34
N CYS A 20 -4.95 -11.83 10.05
CA CYS A 20 -3.97 -12.91 10.04
C CYS A 20 -2.68 -12.47 10.72
N ARG A 21 -1.98 -13.45 11.29
CA ARG A 21 -0.65 -13.29 11.86
C ARG A 21 0.35 -14.13 11.10
N MET A 22 1.46 -13.50 10.76
CA MET A 22 2.62 -14.16 10.18
C MET A 22 3.74 -14.23 11.21
N SER A 23 4.42 -15.38 11.29
CA SER A 23 5.63 -15.53 12.12
C SER A 23 6.72 -14.54 11.67
N PHE A 24 7.41 -13.90 12.61
CA PHE A 24 8.42 -12.87 12.35
C PHE A 24 9.47 -13.25 11.28
N PRO A 25 10.08 -14.45 11.28
CA PRO A 25 11.07 -14.81 10.24
C PRO A 25 10.50 -14.85 8.82
N VAL A 26 9.21 -15.17 8.69
CA VAL A 26 8.53 -15.18 7.39
C VAL A 26 8.21 -13.75 6.95
N MET A 27 7.87 -12.86 7.89
CA MET A 27 7.65 -11.44 7.61
C MET A 27 8.94 -10.76 7.13
N ASP A 28 10.09 -11.09 7.74
CA ASP A 28 11.40 -10.61 7.31
C ASP A 28 11.76 -11.11 5.91
N LEU A 29 11.53 -12.40 5.64
CA LEU A 29 11.76 -12.98 4.31
C LEU A 29 10.87 -12.31 3.25
N VAL A 30 9.58 -12.12 3.54
CA VAL A 30 8.65 -11.42 2.63
C VAL A 30 9.13 -10.00 2.38
N SER A 31 9.54 -9.27 3.43
CA SER A 31 10.07 -7.90 3.29
C SER A 31 11.32 -7.86 2.42
N TYR A 32 12.23 -8.83 2.57
CA TYR A 32 13.43 -8.97 1.75
C TYR A 32 13.11 -9.29 0.29
N LEU A 33 12.14 -10.16 0.02
CA LEU A 33 11.73 -10.48 -1.35
C LEU A 33 11.05 -9.28 -2.02
N LEU A 34 10.16 -8.60 -1.30
CA LEU A 34 9.47 -7.41 -1.79
C LEU A 34 10.44 -6.28 -2.14
N SER A 35 11.48 -6.05 -1.34
CA SER A 35 12.49 -5.03 -1.65
C SER A 35 13.27 -5.33 -2.95
N ARG A 36 13.37 -6.60 -3.35
CA ARG A 36 13.96 -7.01 -4.63
C ARG A 36 13.01 -6.91 -5.82
N GLU A 37 11.70 -6.98 -5.59
CA GLU A 37 10.66 -6.86 -6.62
C GLU A 37 10.24 -5.40 -6.92
N ASN A 38 11.02 -4.42 -6.48
CA ASN A 38 10.69 -2.99 -6.57
C ASN A 38 9.33 -2.65 -5.91
N PHE A 39 9.02 -3.31 -4.79
CA PHE A 39 7.91 -2.96 -3.93
C PHE A 39 8.35 -1.88 -2.92
N VAL A 40 7.63 -0.77 -2.86
CA VAL A 40 7.89 0.32 -1.91
C VAL A 40 6.73 0.38 -0.91
N ALA A 41 7.06 0.25 0.37
CA ALA A 41 6.14 0.52 1.48
C ALA A 41 6.56 1.82 2.16
N VAL A 42 5.68 2.81 2.13
CA VAL A 42 5.83 4.06 2.89
C VAL A 42 4.99 3.92 4.16
N LEU A 43 5.66 3.83 5.31
CA LEU A 43 5.02 3.67 6.61
C LEU A 43 5.46 4.80 7.54
N ASN A 44 4.52 5.63 8.02
CA ASN A 44 4.77 6.62 9.08
C ASN A 44 6.08 7.42 8.93
N ASN A 45 6.31 8.02 7.76
CA ASN A 45 7.49 8.83 7.42
C ASN A 45 8.83 8.08 7.28
N GLU A 46 8.89 6.77 7.48
CA GLU A 46 10.08 5.98 7.15
C GLU A 46 10.02 5.58 5.68
N GLN A 47 10.51 6.46 4.81
CA GLN A 47 10.69 6.13 3.41
C GLN A 47 11.87 5.15 3.30
N ARG A 48 11.58 3.85 3.18
CA ARG A 48 12.60 2.87 2.82
C ARG A 48 13.10 3.23 1.42
N ALA A 49 14.40 3.51 1.31
CA ALA A 49 15.07 4.07 0.13
C ALA A 49 14.41 3.66 -1.20
N CYS A 50 13.77 4.62 -1.87
CA CYS A 50 13.17 4.39 -3.18
C CYS A 50 14.31 4.07 -4.17
N PRO A 51 14.24 2.95 -4.92
CA PRO A 51 15.19 2.70 -5.99
C PRO A 51 15.09 3.83 -7.01
N SER A 52 16.23 4.43 -7.36
CA SER A 52 16.38 5.72 -8.03
C SER A 52 15.96 5.76 -9.50
N ASP A 53 15.01 4.94 -9.95
CA ASP A 53 14.96 4.57 -11.37
C ASP A 53 13.57 4.18 -11.91
N ASN A 54 12.48 4.83 -11.46
CA ASN A 54 11.12 4.69 -12.03
C ASN A 54 10.59 3.24 -12.17
N LYS A 55 11.20 2.27 -11.48
CA LYS A 55 10.86 0.84 -11.54
C LYS A 55 9.88 0.40 -10.47
N ILE A 56 9.22 1.32 -9.79
CA ILE A 56 8.24 0.98 -8.76
C ILE A 56 7.03 0.34 -9.45
N TRP A 57 6.82 -0.95 -9.19
CA TRP A 57 5.68 -1.70 -9.71
C TRP A 57 4.56 -1.83 -8.70
N ARG A 58 4.88 -1.76 -7.42
CA ARG A 58 3.90 -1.90 -6.35
C ARG A 58 4.23 -0.89 -5.25
N LEU A 59 3.22 -0.12 -4.88
CA LEU A 59 3.33 0.94 -3.88
C LEU A 59 2.26 0.73 -2.82
N SER A 60 2.67 0.77 -1.55
CA SER A 60 1.77 0.79 -0.41
C SER A 60 2.06 1.98 0.48
N ILE A 61 1.02 2.72 0.85
CA ILE A 61 1.11 3.93 1.66
C ILE A 61 0.20 3.77 2.87
N ARG A 62 0.80 3.84 4.06
CA ARG A 62 0.08 3.76 5.33
C ARG A 62 0.66 4.77 6.31
N GLY A 63 -0.20 5.66 6.79
CA GLY A 63 0.19 6.69 7.76
C GLY A 63 0.92 7.86 7.12
N GLY A 64 0.51 9.07 7.51
CA GLY A 64 1.01 10.34 7.02
C GLY A 64 -0.02 11.42 7.32
N ARG A 65 0.22 12.24 8.35
CA ARG A 65 -0.66 13.36 8.72
C ARG A 65 -0.15 14.72 8.20
N LYS A 66 1.02 14.75 7.56
CA LYS A 66 1.69 15.99 7.17
C LYS A 66 1.89 16.08 5.67
N ALA A 67 1.37 17.17 5.12
CA ALA A 67 1.53 17.64 3.75
C ALA A 67 3.00 17.84 3.29
N GLU A 68 3.96 17.80 4.23
CA GLU A 68 5.37 18.05 3.96
C GLU A 68 6.07 16.84 3.31
N ASP A 69 5.62 15.61 3.59
CA ASP A 69 6.23 14.37 3.04
C ASP A 69 5.46 13.80 1.84
N SER A 70 4.19 14.17 1.67
CA SER A 70 3.46 13.93 0.42
C SER A 70 4.11 14.66 -0.76
N ALA A 71 4.89 15.72 -0.52
CA ALA A 71 5.66 16.42 -1.54
C ALA A 71 6.74 15.54 -2.21
N SER A 72 7.26 14.51 -1.53
CA SER A 72 8.21 13.53 -2.08
C SER A 72 7.56 12.62 -3.12
N LEU A 73 6.29 12.25 -2.92
CA LEU A 73 5.50 11.47 -3.88
C LEU A 73 4.78 12.35 -4.91
N ALA A 74 4.46 13.60 -4.59
CA ALA A 74 3.66 14.55 -5.38
C ALA A 74 4.15 14.80 -6.81
N ASN A 75 5.39 14.42 -7.12
CA ASN A 75 5.99 14.56 -8.45
C ASN A 75 6.53 13.24 -9.02
N MET A 76 6.27 12.10 -8.38
CA MET A 76 6.68 10.80 -8.91
C MET A 76 5.67 10.34 -9.96
N SER A 77 5.99 10.55 -11.23
CA SER A 77 5.33 9.82 -12.31
C SER A 77 5.73 8.35 -12.21
N LEU A 78 4.77 7.46 -11.99
CA LEU A 78 5.00 6.02 -11.83
C LEU A 78 4.39 5.25 -13.01
N PRO A 79 4.90 5.40 -14.25
CA PRO A 79 4.28 4.79 -15.44
C PRO A 79 4.26 3.26 -15.40
N GLN A 80 5.15 2.66 -14.60
CA GLN A 80 5.25 1.21 -14.43
C GLN A 80 4.45 0.66 -13.24
N LEU A 81 3.69 1.51 -12.53
CA LEU A 81 2.92 1.10 -11.36
C LEU A 81 1.83 0.12 -11.76
N ARG A 82 1.82 -1.05 -11.12
CA ARG A 82 0.83 -2.13 -11.35
C ARG A 82 -0.12 -2.30 -10.17
N SER A 83 0.32 -1.94 -8.97
CA SER A 83 -0.46 -2.05 -7.74
C SER A 83 -0.27 -0.82 -6.87
N LEU A 84 -1.38 -0.26 -6.40
CA LEU A 84 -1.41 0.81 -5.42
C LEU A 84 -2.34 0.44 -4.27
N SER A 85 -1.86 0.52 -3.04
CA SER A 85 -2.67 0.40 -1.83
C SER A 85 -2.46 1.62 -0.93
N VAL A 86 -3.52 2.34 -0.62
CA VAL A 86 -3.51 3.54 0.24
C VAL A 86 -4.45 3.30 1.42
N PHE A 87 -3.92 3.48 2.63
CA PHE A 87 -4.66 3.27 3.86
C PHE A 87 -4.79 4.60 4.61
N SER A 88 -6.01 4.90 5.07
CA SER A 88 -6.31 6.05 5.94
C SER A 88 -5.30 6.17 7.11
N PRO A 89 -4.86 7.39 7.49
CA PRO A 89 -5.30 8.71 7.02
C PRO A 89 -4.50 9.24 5.82
N ALA A 90 -3.76 8.39 5.09
CA ALA A 90 -3.02 8.85 3.93
C ALA A 90 -3.98 9.31 2.81
N VAL A 91 -3.65 10.42 2.15
CA VAL A 91 -4.44 10.97 1.04
C VAL A 91 -3.73 10.66 -0.28
N PRO A 92 -4.42 10.05 -1.27
CA PRO A 92 -3.83 9.67 -2.55
C PRO A 92 -3.56 10.86 -3.49
N GLU A 93 -3.89 12.09 -3.09
CA GLU A 93 -3.78 13.33 -3.90
C GLU A 93 -2.37 13.58 -4.46
N SER A 94 -1.34 12.95 -3.87
CA SER A 94 0.04 13.04 -4.33
C SER A 94 0.42 12.10 -5.48
N ILE A 95 -0.48 11.24 -5.98
CA ILE A 95 -0.18 10.26 -7.03
C ILE A 95 -0.98 10.55 -8.31
N ASP A 96 -0.29 10.87 -9.40
CA ASP A 96 -0.90 10.99 -10.72
C ASP A 96 -1.22 9.60 -11.31
N LEU A 97 -2.45 9.13 -11.12
CA LEU A 97 -2.92 7.86 -11.66
C LEU A 97 -3.13 7.90 -13.19
N ASN A 98 -3.37 9.06 -13.79
CA ASN A 98 -3.57 9.17 -15.24
C ASN A 98 -2.32 8.79 -16.04
N ARG A 99 -1.14 8.94 -15.44
CA ARG A 99 0.14 8.51 -16.04
C ARG A 99 0.50 7.05 -15.77
N SER A 100 -0.24 6.38 -14.89
CA SER A 100 0.02 5.00 -14.46
C SER A 100 -0.75 3.98 -15.30
N GLN A 101 -0.47 3.94 -16.61
CA GLN A 101 -1.21 3.12 -17.59
C GLN A 101 -1.17 1.60 -17.32
N LEU A 102 -0.27 1.13 -16.47
CA LEU A 102 -0.12 -0.29 -16.12
C LEU A 102 -0.81 -0.68 -14.81
N LEU A 103 -1.53 0.24 -14.17
CA LEU A 103 -2.19 0.00 -12.89
C LEU A 103 -3.32 -1.03 -13.08
N ARG A 104 -3.30 -2.08 -12.25
CA ARG A 104 -4.28 -3.18 -12.29
C ARG A 104 -4.97 -3.41 -10.97
N VAL A 105 -4.31 -3.05 -9.87
CA VAL A 105 -4.82 -3.21 -8.51
C VAL A 105 -4.79 -1.84 -7.85
N LEU A 106 -5.96 -1.38 -7.41
CA LEU A 106 -6.14 -0.15 -6.68
C LEU A 106 -6.96 -0.47 -5.42
N ASP A 107 -6.35 -0.20 -4.27
CA ASP A 107 -6.92 -0.44 -2.95
C ASP A 107 -6.86 0.87 -2.15
N LEU A 108 -8.00 1.36 -1.68
CA LEU A 108 -8.19 2.67 -1.06
C LEU A 108 -8.94 2.53 0.27
N GLU A 109 -8.42 1.70 1.16
CA GLU A 109 -9.07 1.37 2.43
C GLU A 109 -9.18 2.60 3.35
N GLY A 110 -10.42 2.97 3.70
CA GLY A 110 -10.71 4.05 4.65
C GLY A 110 -10.37 5.45 4.14
N CYS A 111 -10.06 5.62 2.86
CA CYS A 111 -9.78 6.93 2.26
C CYS A 111 -11.07 7.70 1.97
N ASP A 112 -11.08 9.00 2.23
CA ASP A 112 -12.18 9.89 1.83
C ASP A 112 -11.95 10.38 0.39
N LEU A 113 -12.74 9.86 -0.54
CA LEU A 113 -12.66 10.20 -1.97
C LEU A 113 -13.52 11.40 -2.35
N SER A 114 -14.36 11.91 -1.43
CA SER A 114 -15.22 13.06 -1.71
C SER A 114 -14.44 14.36 -1.90
N VAL A 115 -13.17 14.37 -1.47
CA VAL A 115 -12.28 15.54 -1.50
C VAL A 115 -11.32 15.50 -2.70
N THR A 116 -11.29 14.43 -3.51
CA THR A 116 -10.22 14.20 -4.51
C THR A 116 -10.75 14.18 -5.95
N PHE A 117 -10.13 14.97 -6.82
CA PHE A 117 -10.28 14.87 -8.28
C PHE A 117 -9.17 13.96 -8.83
N PHE A 118 -9.52 12.83 -9.45
CA PHE A 118 -8.59 11.94 -10.17
C PHE A 118 -8.38 12.39 -11.61
#